data_AF-A0A9N7LTX7-F1
#
_entry.id   AF-A0A9N7LTX7-F1
#
_cell.length_a   1.000
_cell.length_b   1.000
_cell.length_c   1.000
_cell.angle_alpha   90.00
_cell.angle_beta   90.00
_cell.angle_gamma   90.00
#
_symmetry.space_group_name_H-M   'P 1'
#
loop_
_entity.id
_entity.type
_entity.pdbx_description
1 polymer ?
#
loop_
_entity_poly.entity_id
_entity_poly.type
_entity_poly.pdbx_seq_one_letter_code
_entity_poly.pdbx_strand_id
1 'polypeptide(L)'
;MPGQGGNGGNANWFGSGGAGGQGGTGLAGTDGTNPTPGATAGTGGAGADQSNNGNVTGGNGDPGDAGTGDEIGGTGGAGGLGESTDGNSGTGGMGGGGGTAGPNGGNGGEGGMGGEGRTDGSSGGTATGGDGGAGADSGTGGGDGGAGGDGGGAGGDGGFGNNTISGAAIGGNGGIGGAGSTLQGATGGNGDTGGAGGNGGRGGMFIGNGGTGAAGYAGGIGGDGGAAFSDAAAATGGDGAVGGVGGLGGNGGTGGAGGAGGTGGAAGFIGIGGNGGAGGIGGVGGIGGIGGAGGDGGIGGAATTTSGTTTGGIGANGVLGGDGGTGGDGGAGGTTGASGGAGGVIGWAGSTGATGAGGTGGQGGQGGAGGSGGNGGTAQTGGTGGAGGDLALGGQGGAGGAAGGTGGDTGLDGLLGVPGSNGQTGEIVP
;
A
#
# COMPACT_ATOMS: atom_id res chain seq x y z
N MET A 1 -21.86 18.58 18.41
CA MET A 1 -22.15 18.17 19.80
C MET A 1 -23.13 17.01 19.76
N PRO A 2 -22.83 15.88 20.42
CA PRO A 2 -23.79 14.78 20.58
C PRO A 2 -25.08 15.33 21.22
N GLY A 3 -26.23 15.04 20.61
CA GLY A 3 -27.51 15.58 21.08
C GLY A 3 -28.00 14.84 22.32
N GLN A 4 -28.17 15.55 23.44
CA GLN A 4 -28.95 15.03 24.57
C GLN A 4 -30.40 14.81 24.12
N GLY A 5 -30.94 13.62 24.39
CA GLY A 5 -32.38 13.39 24.23
C GLY A 5 -33.18 14.29 25.18
N GLY A 6 -34.32 14.80 24.70
CA GLY A 6 -35.21 15.67 25.48
C GLY A 6 -35.81 14.98 26.72
N ASN A 7 -36.45 15.77 27.60
CA ASN A 7 -37.16 15.28 28.78
C ASN A 7 -38.65 15.04 28.50
N GLY A 8 -39.21 14.03 29.18
CA GLY A 8 -40.48 13.41 28.83
C GLY A 8 -41.56 13.80 29.82
N GLY A 9 -42.79 13.95 29.32
CA GLY A 9 -43.91 14.41 30.13
C GLY A 9 -44.31 13.43 31.24
N ASN A 10 -44.50 13.96 32.45
CA ASN A 10 -45.12 13.27 33.57
C ASN A 10 -46.66 13.27 33.43
N ALA A 11 -47.32 12.19 33.84
CA ALA A 11 -48.78 12.16 33.92
C ALA A 11 -49.26 12.68 35.31
N ASN A 12 -50.19 13.64 35.33
CA ASN A 12 -50.59 14.29 36.59
C ASN A 12 -51.59 13.47 37.44
N TRP A 13 -52.84 13.31 37.00
CA TRP A 13 -53.91 12.78 37.88
C TRP A 13 -54.49 11.44 37.44
N PHE A 14 -54.72 11.26 36.14
CA PHE A 14 -55.12 9.99 35.53
C PHE A 14 -54.32 9.83 34.25
N GLY A 15 -53.46 8.81 34.17
CA GLY A 15 -52.66 8.59 32.97
C GLY A 15 -51.43 7.71 33.18
N SER A 16 -51.01 7.06 32.11
CA SER A 16 -49.76 6.32 32.01
C SER A 16 -48.58 7.28 31.73
N GLY A 17 -47.44 7.04 32.35
CA GLY A 17 -46.21 7.79 32.06
C GLY A 17 -45.74 7.57 30.61
N GLY A 18 -45.08 8.56 30.02
CA GLY A 18 -44.53 8.44 28.66
C GLY A 18 -43.37 7.44 28.58
N ALA A 19 -43.21 6.77 27.43
CA ALA A 19 -42.08 5.87 27.20
C ALA A 19 -40.75 6.62 27.12
N GLY A 20 -39.67 6.02 27.65
CA GLY A 20 -38.31 6.56 27.54
C GLY A 20 -37.80 6.66 26.10
N GLY A 21 -36.96 7.65 25.80
CA GLY A 21 -36.30 7.82 24.52
C GLY A 21 -35.12 6.86 24.32
N GLN A 22 -34.80 6.57 23.07
CA GLN A 22 -33.62 5.77 22.71
C GLN A 22 -32.33 6.57 22.90
N GLY A 23 -31.20 5.88 23.08
CA GLY A 23 -29.86 6.48 23.10
C GLY A 23 -29.57 7.35 21.87
N GLY A 24 -28.81 8.42 22.06
CA GLY A 24 -28.39 9.36 21.03
C GLY A 24 -27.22 8.86 20.17
N THR A 25 -26.94 9.59 19.09
CA THR A 25 -25.96 9.23 18.05
C THR A 25 -24.51 9.59 18.47
N GLY A 26 -23.54 8.72 18.14
CA GLY A 26 -22.11 9.04 18.20
C GLY A 26 -21.63 9.78 16.95
N LEU A 27 -20.46 10.42 17.00
CA LEU A 27 -19.77 10.91 15.79
C LEU A 27 -19.10 9.73 15.07
N ALA A 28 -19.05 9.80 13.73
CA ALA A 28 -18.26 8.84 12.96
C ALA A 28 -16.77 9.06 13.23
N GLY A 29 -16.02 7.95 13.27
CA GLY A 29 -14.57 7.97 13.30
C GLY A 29 -14.01 8.56 12.00
N THR A 30 -12.86 9.20 12.11
CA THR A 30 -12.14 9.74 10.95
C THR A 30 -11.51 8.62 10.13
N ASP A 31 -11.53 8.68 8.81
CA ASP A 31 -10.80 7.72 7.99
C ASP A 31 -9.28 7.82 8.23
N GLY A 32 -8.58 6.69 8.11
CA GLY A 32 -7.13 6.61 8.13
C GLY A 32 -6.55 7.19 6.83
N THR A 33 -5.50 7.99 6.94
CA THR A 33 -4.85 8.71 5.83
C THR A 33 -3.32 8.58 5.97
N ASN A 34 -2.59 8.31 4.89
CA ASN A 34 -1.13 8.12 4.89
C ASN A 34 -0.38 9.43 4.55
N PRO A 35 0.75 9.75 5.20
CA PRO A 35 1.45 11.02 5.01
C PRO A 35 1.82 11.29 3.55
N THR A 36 1.74 12.56 3.14
CA THR A 36 2.20 13.00 1.80
C THR A 36 3.71 13.18 1.82
N PRO A 37 4.48 12.55 0.90
CA PRO A 37 5.92 12.69 0.85
C PRO A 37 6.38 14.15 0.66
N GLY A 38 7.49 14.49 1.31
CA GLY A 38 8.20 15.77 1.21
C GLY A 38 9.17 15.82 0.03
N ALA A 39 10.17 16.70 0.11
CA ALA A 39 11.19 16.83 -0.94
C ALA A 39 12.10 15.59 -1.03
N THR A 40 12.82 15.43 -2.14
CA THR A 40 13.81 14.36 -2.31
C THR A 40 15.18 14.77 -1.75
N ALA A 41 15.82 13.88 -1.01
CA ALA A 41 17.18 14.06 -0.51
C ALA A 41 18.24 14.04 -1.64
N GLY A 42 19.49 14.34 -1.29
CA GLY A 42 20.58 14.50 -2.24
C GLY A 42 20.88 13.25 -3.07
N THR A 43 21.11 13.44 -4.37
CA THR A 43 21.56 12.38 -5.28
C THR A 43 23.01 11.99 -4.98
N GLY A 44 23.29 10.69 -5.03
CA GLY A 44 24.63 10.14 -4.91
C GLY A 44 25.58 10.62 -6.01
N GLY A 45 26.86 10.73 -5.69
CA GLY A 45 27.91 11.07 -6.65
C GLY A 45 28.03 10.06 -7.79
N ALA A 46 28.25 10.54 -9.01
CA ALA A 46 28.51 9.65 -10.15
C ALA A 46 29.89 9.00 -10.03
N GLY A 47 29.96 7.74 -10.47
CA GLY A 47 31.20 6.99 -10.55
C GLY A 47 32.19 7.61 -11.55
N ALA A 48 33.49 7.45 -11.29
CA ALA A 48 34.52 8.03 -12.13
C ALA A 48 34.67 7.28 -13.46
N ASP A 49 34.58 8.00 -14.57
CA ASP A 49 34.86 7.47 -15.90
C ASP A 49 36.34 7.07 -16.02
N GLN A 50 36.59 5.91 -16.62
CA GLN A 50 37.92 5.40 -16.92
C GLN A 50 38.02 5.05 -18.40
N SER A 51 39.05 5.58 -19.07
CA SER A 51 39.36 5.30 -20.47
C SER A 51 40.87 5.07 -20.60
N ASN A 52 41.27 3.81 -20.80
CA ASN A 52 42.67 3.38 -20.73
C ASN A 52 42.96 2.12 -21.57
N ASN A 53 44.24 1.77 -21.69
CA ASN A 53 44.70 0.49 -22.21
C ASN A 53 44.52 -0.66 -21.20
N GLY A 54 44.33 -1.87 -21.71
CA GLY A 54 44.08 -3.07 -20.94
C GLY A 54 42.61 -3.20 -20.51
N ASN A 55 42.37 -4.01 -19.49
CA ASN A 55 41.02 -4.16 -18.95
C ASN A 55 40.67 -2.94 -18.10
N VAL A 56 39.54 -2.29 -18.40
CA VAL A 56 39.12 -1.05 -17.77
C VAL A 56 37.76 -1.21 -17.11
N THR A 57 37.63 -0.69 -15.90
CA THR A 57 36.37 -0.68 -15.16
C THR A 57 36.08 0.74 -14.68
N GLY A 58 34.87 1.24 -14.98
CA GLY A 58 34.39 2.51 -14.47
C GLY A 58 34.17 2.47 -12.96
N GLY A 59 34.26 3.63 -12.30
CA GLY A 59 33.94 3.74 -10.87
C GLY A 59 32.45 3.49 -10.62
N ASN A 60 32.10 2.95 -9.46
CA ASN A 60 30.70 2.80 -9.06
C ASN A 60 30.11 4.15 -8.65
N GLY A 61 28.79 4.32 -8.84
CA GLY A 61 28.05 5.43 -8.27
C GLY A 61 27.92 5.31 -6.75
N ASP A 62 27.93 6.44 -6.07
CA ASP A 62 27.70 6.51 -4.63
C ASP A 62 26.21 6.35 -4.31
N PRO A 63 25.83 5.82 -3.13
CA PRO A 63 24.45 5.80 -2.70
C PRO A 63 23.84 7.21 -2.59
N GLY A 64 22.52 7.29 -2.78
CA GLY A 64 21.76 8.52 -2.48
C GLY A 64 21.70 8.81 -0.98
N ASP A 65 21.55 10.09 -0.63
CA ASP A 65 21.41 10.50 0.76
C ASP A 65 20.10 9.97 1.37
N ALA A 66 20.13 9.59 2.64
CA ALA A 66 18.91 9.25 3.35
C ALA A 66 18.01 10.48 3.51
N GLY A 67 16.70 10.29 3.33
CA GLY A 67 15.70 11.32 3.62
C GLY A 67 15.63 11.66 5.11
N THR A 68 15.27 12.90 5.43
CA THR A 68 14.96 13.33 6.81
C THR A 68 13.48 13.72 6.93
N GLY A 69 12.88 13.44 8.09
CA GLY A 69 11.46 13.72 8.28
C GLY A 69 10.56 12.99 7.28
N ASP A 70 9.81 13.75 6.49
CA ASP A 70 8.91 13.32 5.42
C ASP A 70 9.59 13.22 4.04
N GLU A 71 10.89 13.50 3.93
CA GLU A 71 11.61 13.49 2.66
C GLU A 71 11.72 12.09 2.03
N ILE A 72 11.66 12.08 0.69
CA ILE A 72 11.99 10.91 -0.13
C ILE A 72 13.50 10.70 -0.08
N GLY A 73 13.95 9.45 -0.02
CA GLY A 73 15.37 9.13 -0.12
C GLY A 73 16.00 9.61 -1.43
N GLY A 74 17.27 9.98 -1.40
CA GLY A 74 17.98 10.49 -2.57
C GLY A 74 18.19 9.42 -3.63
N THR A 75 18.27 9.80 -4.89
CA THR A 75 18.57 8.85 -5.97
C THR A 75 20.02 8.38 -5.89
N GLY A 76 20.29 7.11 -6.19
CA GLY A 76 21.66 6.61 -6.32
C GLY A 76 22.42 7.31 -7.46
N GLY A 77 23.73 7.46 -7.31
CA GLY A 77 24.60 7.99 -8.34
C GLY A 77 24.75 7.03 -9.52
N ALA A 78 24.94 7.55 -10.74
CA ALA A 78 25.18 6.69 -11.90
C ALA A 78 26.57 6.03 -11.83
N GLY A 79 26.69 4.81 -12.35
CA GLY A 79 27.98 4.17 -12.58
C GLY A 79 28.79 4.90 -13.67
N GLY A 80 30.11 4.93 -13.53
CA GLY A 80 31.02 5.54 -14.49
C GLY A 80 31.27 4.66 -15.72
N LEU A 81 31.71 5.27 -16.82
CA LEU A 81 32.14 4.61 -18.04
C LEU A 81 33.41 3.77 -17.79
N GLY A 82 33.43 2.54 -18.30
CA GLY A 82 34.65 1.76 -18.46
C GLY A 82 34.98 1.53 -19.92
N GLU A 83 35.95 2.29 -20.45
CA GLU A 83 36.36 2.22 -21.85
C GLU A 83 37.78 1.65 -21.99
N SER A 84 37.90 0.54 -22.72
CA SER A 84 39.19 0.01 -23.15
C SER A 84 39.52 0.48 -24.56
N THR A 85 40.68 1.11 -24.73
CA THR A 85 41.11 1.72 -26.01
C THR A 85 42.07 0.87 -26.84
N ASP A 86 42.38 -0.35 -26.40
CA ASP A 86 43.26 -1.30 -27.11
C ASP A 86 42.61 -2.68 -27.29
N GLY A 87 41.29 -2.71 -27.30
CA GLY A 87 40.49 -3.88 -27.62
C GLY A 87 40.40 -4.93 -26.52
N ASN A 88 40.88 -4.61 -25.32
CA ASN A 88 40.66 -5.37 -24.10
C ASN A 88 39.26 -5.09 -23.52
N SER A 89 38.90 -5.68 -22.38
CA SER A 89 37.53 -5.53 -21.87
C SER A 89 37.27 -4.15 -21.25
N GLY A 90 36.11 -3.58 -21.57
CA GLY A 90 35.61 -2.36 -20.92
C GLY A 90 34.33 -2.67 -20.14
N THR A 91 34.31 -2.33 -18.86
CA THR A 91 33.21 -2.66 -17.95
C THR A 91 32.71 -1.39 -17.26
N GLY A 92 31.44 -1.06 -17.45
CA GLY A 92 30.81 0.06 -16.75
C GLY A 92 30.76 -0.18 -15.24
N GLY A 93 30.84 0.90 -14.46
CA GLY A 93 30.65 0.85 -13.01
C GLY A 93 29.21 0.56 -12.64
N MET A 94 28.96 0.01 -11.45
CA MET A 94 27.59 -0.20 -10.97
C MET A 94 26.93 1.12 -10.57
N GLY A 95 25.61 1.21 -10.72
CA GLY A 95 24.81 2.30 -10.15
C GLY A 95 24.77 2.24 -8.61
N GLY A 96 24.71 3.40 -7.98
CA GLY A 96 24.57 3.53 -6.52
C GLY A 96 23.17 3.13 -6.05
N GLY A 97 23.05 2.63 -4.83
CA GLY A 97 21.74 2.36 -4.24
C GLY A 97 20.96 3.65 -3.94
N GLY A 98 19.63 3.58 -3.98
CA GLY A 98 18.78 4.65 -3.49
C GLY A 98 18.98 4.90 -2.00
N GLY A 99 18.80 6.15 -1.58
CA GLY A 99 18.80 6.54 -0.17
C GLY A 99 17.55 6.03 0.55
N THR A 100 17.67 5.69 1.82
CA THR A 100 16.51 5.27 2.60
C THR A 100 15.52 6.41 2.77
N ALA A 101 14.23 6.09 2.79
CA ALA A 101 13.18 7.03 3.13
C ALA A 101 13.39 7.76 4.48
N GLY A 102 12.82 8.96 4.59
CA GLY A 102 12.67 9.64 5.86
C GLY A 102 11.78 8.86 6.85
N PRO A 103 12.00 9.03 8.17
CA PRO A 103 11.30 8.29 9.22
C PRO A 103 9.80 8.58 9.31
N ASN A 104 9.28 9.64 8.70
CA ASN A 104 7.86 10.04 8.76
C ASN A 104 7.07 9.66 7.49
N GLY A 105 7.53 8.63 6.77
CA GLY A 105 6.74 8.02 5.70
C GLY A 105 7.05 8.53 4.30
N GLY A 106 8.28 8.98 4.05
CA GLY A 106 8.75 9.23 2.68
C GLY A 106 8.93 7.93 1.88
N ASN A 107 9.02 8.06 0.56
CA ASN A 107 9.41 6.95 -0.33
C ASN A 107 10.92 6.69 -0.21
N GLY A 108 11.35 5.47 -0.51
CA GLY A 108 12.78 5.21 -0.70
C GLY A 108 13.26 5.86 -2.00
N GLY A 109 14.55 6.20 -2.06
CA GLY A 109 15.16 6.74 -3.28
C GLY A 109 15.29 5.69 -4.38
N GLU A 110 15.28 6.13 -5.62
CA GLU A 110 15.56 5.28 -6.78
C GLU A 110 17.04 4.85 -6.82
N GLY A 111 17.31 3.68 -7.37
CA GLY A 111 18.67 3.26 -7.68
C GLY A 111 19.27 4.07 -8.84
N GLY A 112 20.59 4.23 -8.85
CA GLY A 112 21.31 4.86 -9.95
C GLY A 112 21.45 3.94 -11.15
N MET A 113 21.56 4.49 -12.36
CA MET A 113 21.82 3.70 -13.56
C MET A 113 23.22 3.08 -13.53
N GLY A 114 23.36 1.89 -14.12
CA GLY A 114 24.65 1.29 -14.41
C GLY A 114 25.44 2.07 -15.46
N GLY A 115 26.76 2.03 -15.34
CA GLY A 115 27.69 2.69 -16.26
C GLY A 115 27.81 1.95 -17.59
N GLU A 116 28.22 2.65 -18.64
CA GLU A 116 28.46 2.04 -19.96
C GLU A 116 29.79 1.27 -19.98
N GLY A 117 29.81 0.10 -20.61
CA GLY A 117 31.04 -0.62 -20.96
C GLY A 117 31.37 -0.41 -22.44
N ARG A 118 32.60 0.03 -22.75
CA ARG A 118 33.06 0.28 -24.13
C ARG A 118 34.36 -0.43 -24.44
N THR A 119 34.44 -1.02 -25.62
CA THR A 119 35.73 -1.45 -26.19
C THR A 119 35.63 -1.49 -27.70
N ASP A 120 36.75 -1.24 -28.39
CA ASP A 120 36.83 -1.53 -29.82
C ASP A 120 36.95 -3.03 -30.09
N GLY A 121 37.19 -3.89 -29.09
CA GLY A 121 37.25 -5.34 -29.26
C GLY A 121 38.33 -5.84 -30.22
N SER A 122 39.31 -5.02 -30.61
CA SER A 122 40.40 -5.39 -31.52
C SER A 122 41.30 -6.51 -30.97
N SER A 123 41.33 -6.68 -29.64
CA SER A 123 42.01 -7.78 -28.94
C SER A 123 41.03 -8.88 -28.47
N GLY A 124 39.78 -8.85 -28.92
CA GLY A 124 38.73 -9.79 -28.53
C GLY A 124 38.09 -9.52 -27.17
N GLY A 125 38.34 -8.35 -26.58
CA GLY A 125 37.77 -7.92 -25.31
C GLY A 125 36.25 -7.74 -25.37
N THR A 126 35.60 -7.81 -24.22
CA THR A 126 34.13 -7.72 -24.10
C THR A 126 33.72 -6.37 -23.52
N ALA A 127 32.64 -5.81 -24.05
CA ALA A 127 31.99 -4.63 -23.50
C ALA A 127 30.86 -5.08 -22.56
N THR A 128 30.91 -4.70 -21.29
CA THR A 128 29.89 -5.06 -20.30
C THR A 128 29.37 -3.82 -19.61
N GLY A 129 28.08 -3.52 -19.77
CA GLY A 129 27.42 -2.48 -18.99
C GLY A 129 27.38 -2.84 -17.50
N GLY A 130 27.45 -1.84 -16.63
CA GLY A 130 27.32 -2.04 -15.18
C GLY A 130 25.88 -2.31 -14.79
N ASP A 131 25.65 -3.02 -13.68
CA ASP A 131 24.29 -3.23 -13.17
C ASP A 131 23.71 -1.93 -12.60
N GLY A 132 22.39 -1.79 -12.70
CA GLY A 132 21.64 -0.73 -12.04
C GLY A 132 21.61 -0.88 -10.52
N GLY A 133 21.55 0.24 -9.81
CA GLY A 133 21.45 0.29 -8.36
C GLY A 133 20.09 -0.18 -7.86
N ALA A 134 20.03 -0.76 -6.66
CA ALA A 134 18.76 -1.08 -6.03
C ALA A 134 18.03 0.20 -5.58
N GLY A 135 16.71 0.25 -5.78
CA GLY A 135 15.85 1.22 -5.12
C GLY A 135 15.75 0.92 -3.62
N ALA A 136 15.52 1.95 -2.82
CA ALA A 136 15.36 1.78 -1.37
C ALA A 136 13.91 1.50 -1.00
N ASP A 137 13.73 0.77 0.10
CA ASP A 137 12.41 0.56 0.70
C ASP A 137 11.83 1.89 1.23
N SER A 138 10.50 1.95 1.28
CA SER A 138 9.78 3.05 1.93
C SER A 138 9.93 3.06 3.46
N GLY A 139 9.67 4.20 4.08
CA GLY A 139 9.91 4.44 5.51
C GLY A 139 8.94 3.70 6.46
N THR A 140 9.29 3.68 7.75
CA THR A 140 8.59 2.88 8.79
C THR A 140 7.76 3.68 9.80
N GLY A 141 7.45 4.96 9.59
CA GLY A 141 6.79 5.80 10.63
C GLY A 141 5.75 6.78 10.12
N GLY A 142 4.61 6.84 10.83
CA GLY A 142 3.45 7.66 10.52
C GLY A 142 3.30 8.96 11.33
N GLY A 143 2.36 9.76 10.87
CA GLY A 143 1.74 10.90 11.55
C GLY A 143 0.47 11.29 10.78
N ASP A 144 -0.52 11.87 11.49
CA ASP A 144 -1.84 12.23 10.94
C ASP A 144 -1.72 13.18 9.74
N GLY A 145 -1.95 12.69 8.52
CA GLY A 145 -2.02 13.52 7.31
C GLY A 145 -2.29 12.71 6.04
N GLY A 146 -3.07 13.30 5.12
CA GLY A 146 -2.97 13.11 3.65
C GLY A 146 -3.53 11.83 2.99
N ALA A 147 -4.15 11.96 1.81
CA ALA A 147 -4.51 10.81 0.98
C ALA A 147 -3.26 10.13 0.39
N GLY A 148 -3.28 8.80 0.24
CA GLY A 148 -2.10 7.96 0.02
C GLY A 148 -1.40 7.99 -1.35
N GLY A 149 -0.08 7.70 -1.29
CA GLY A 149 0.94 7.45 -2.33
C GLY A 149 2.34 7.68 -1.67
N ASP A 150 3.47 7.01 -1.95
CA ASP A 150 3.84 6.00 -2.96
C ASP A 150 4.73 4.89 -2.34
N GLY A 151 5.34 4.05 -3.18
CA GLY A 151 6.02 2.82 -2.80
C GLY A 151 7.50 2.91 -2.47
N GLY A 152 8.18 1.77 -2.49
CA GLY A 152 9.65 1.76 -2.52
C GLY A 152 10.17 2.38 -3.83
N GLY A 153 11.43 2.83 -3.80
CA GLY A 153 12.07 3.45 -4.96
C GLY A 153 12.24 2.47 -6.12
N ALA A 154 12.20 2.95 -7.36
CA ALA A 154 12.51 2.10 -8.51
C ALA A 154 13.97 1.62 -8.47
N GLY A 155 14.22 0.44 -9.02
CA GLY A 155 15.59 0.05 -9.34
C GLY A 155 16.15 0.88 -10.49
N GLY A 156 17.46 1.09 -10.50
CA GLY A 156 18.12 1.76 -11.62
C GLY A 156 18.25 0.85 -12.83
N ASP A 157 18.32 1.41 -14.03
CA ASP A 157 18.51 0.62 -15.24
C ASP A 157 19.94 0.09 -15.36
N GLY A 158 20.08 -1.04 -16.04
CA GLY A 158 21.37 -1.59 -16.42
C GLY A 158 22.09 -0.73 -17.46
N GLY A 159 23.42 -0.76 -17.41
CA GLY A 159 24.29 -0.02 -18.29
C GLY A 159 24.34 -0.61 -19.70
N PHE A 160 24.68 0.23 -20.68
CA PHE A 160 24.82 -0.19 -22.07
C PHE A 160 26.17 -0.90 -22.30
N GLY A 161 26.15 -1.99 -23.07
CA GLY A 161 27.37 -2.65 -23.56
C GLY A 161 27.61 -2.31 -25.03
N ASN A 162 28.77 -1.74 -25.37
CA ASN A 162 29.09 -1.30 -26.73
C ASN A 162 30.44 -1.83 -27.23
N ASN A 163 30.40 -2.66 -28.27
CA ASN A 163 31.59 -3.18 -28.96
C ASN A 163 31.55 -2.91 -30.47
N THR A 164 32.60 -2.31 -31.02
CA THR A 164 32.62 -1.87 -32.42
C THR A 164 33.42 -2.76 -33.37
N ILE A 165 34.03 -3.87 -32.89
CA ILE A 165 34.76 -4.81 -33.76
C ILE A 165 34.47 -6.27 -33.38
N SER A 166 35.46 -7.04 -32.88
CA SER A 166 35.39 -8.51 -32.84
C SER A 166 34.94 -9.10 -31.51
N GLY A 167 34.61 -8.26 -30.53
CA GLY A 167 34.27 -8.70 -29.17
C GLY A 167 32.78 -8.65 -28.86
N ALA A 168 32.37 -9.43 -27.86
CA ALA A 168 30.98 -9.47 -27.43
C ALA A 168 30.56 -8.16 -26.71
N ALA A 169 29.26 -7.92 -26.69
CA ALA A 169 28.63 -6.85 -25.92
C ALA A 169 27.52 -7.42 -25.04
N ILE A 170 27.51 -7.01 -23.76
CA ILE A 170 26.56 -7.46 -22.75
C ILE A 170 26.04 -6.22 -22.03
N GLY A 171 24.72 -6.02 -22.01
CA GLY A 171 24.09 -4.98 -21.19
C GLY A 171 24.08 -5.38 -19.71
N GLY A 172 24.15 -4.40 -18.81
CA GLY A 172 24.02 -4.63 -17.38
C GLY A 172 22.58 -5.02 -17.02
N ASN A 173 22.37 -5.68 -15.89
CA ASN A 173 21.02 -5.97 -15.42
C ASN A 173 20.40 -4.74 -14.75
N GLY A 174 19.07 -4.68 -14.71
CA GLY A 174 18.36 -3.69 -13.91
C GLY A 174 18.59 -3.89 -12.40
N GLY A 175 18.28 -2.85 -11.63
CA GLY A 175 18.28 -2.87 -10.18
C GLY A 175 16.95 -3.35 -9.60
N ILE A 176 16.96 -3.95 -8.42
CA ILE A 176 15.72 -4.37 -7.75
C ILE A 176 14.94 -3.14 -7.27
N GLY A 177 13.62 -3.15 -7.45
CA GLY A 177 12.73 -2.13 -6.89
C GLY A 177 12.57 -2.29 -5.37
N GLY A 178 12.54 -1.18 -4.64
CA GLY A 178 12.32 -1.16 -3.21
C GLY A 178 10.92 -1.62 -2.83
N ALA A 179 10.77 -2.21 -1.66
CA ALA A 179 9.47 -2.64 -1.14
C ALA A 179 8.61 -1.44 -0.69
N GLY A 180 7.29 -1.59 -0.86
CA GLY A 180 6.32 -0.81 -0.13
C GLY A 180 6.41 -1.07 1.37
N SER A 181 5.87 -0.16 2.18
CA SER A 181 6.10 -0.22 3.62
C SER A 181 5.49 -1.50 4.16
N THR A 182 6.26 -2.25 4.92
CA THR A 182 5.78 -3.44 5.64
C THR A 182 4.88 -3.05 6.81
N LEU A 183 4.85 -1.76 7.18
CA LEU A 183 3.88 -1.25 8.13
C LEU A 183 2.48 -1.25 7.52
N GLN A 184 1.54 -1.69 8.34
CA GLN A 184 0.13 -1.51 8.09
C GLN A 184 -0.20 -0.03 7.84
N GLY A 185 -0.99 0.25 6.80
CA GLY A 185 -1.53 1.59 6.56
C GLY A 185 -2.24 2.16 7.80
N ALA A 186 -2.41 3.49 7.84
CA ALA A 186 -3.02 4.14 9.00
C ALA A 186 -4.39 3.53 9.33
N THR A 187 -4.62 3.22 10.60
CA THR A 187 -5.90 2.65 11.06
C THR A 187 -6.97 3.73 11.07
N GLY A 188 -8.18 3.38 10.66
CA GLY A 188 -9.33 4.27 10.77
C GLY A 188 -9.62 4.63 12.22
N GLY A 189 -10.02 5.86 12.47
CA GLY A 189 -10.44 6.34 13.79
C GLY A 189 -11.67 5.58 14.28
N ASN A 190 -11.75 5.35 15.59
CA ASN A 190 -12.93 4.73 16.20
C ASN A 190 -14.13 5.68 16.15
N GLY A 191 -15.33 5.10 16.02
CA GLY A 191 -16.57 5.84 16.21
C GLY A 191 -16.75 6.24 17.68
N ASP A 192 -17.31 7.42 17.90
CA ASP A 192 -17.60 7.89 19.26
C ASP A 192 -18.81 7.14 19.85
N THR A 193 -18.85 7.04 21.17
CA THR A 193 -19.99 6.44 21.89
C THR A 193 -21.26 7.26 21.71
N GLY A 194 -22.40 6.59 21.53
CA GLY A 194 -23.72 7.22 21.48
C GLY A 194 -24.11 7.91 22.80
N GLY A 195 -24.82 9.03 22.70
CA GLY A 195 -25.33 9.75 23.87
C GLY A 195 -26.38 8.95 24.67
N ALA A 196 -26.59 9.27 25.95
CA ALA A 196 -27.69 8.67 26.73
C ALA A 196 -29.06 9.12 26.21
N GLY A 197 -30.04 8.23 26.25
CA GLY A 197 -31.41 8.50 25.82
C GLY A 197 -32.12 9.48 26.74
N GLY A 198 -32.92 10.37 26.16
CA GLY A 198 -33.77 11.30 26.91
C GLY A 198 -35.00 10.62 27.51
N ASN A 199 -35.63 11.22 28.51
CA ASN A 199 -36.96 10.79 28.97
C ASN A 199 -37.98 11.25 27.91
N GLY A 200 -38.89 10.42 27.38
CA GLY A 200 -39.88 10.87 26.38
C GLY A 200 -39.32 11.24 24.99
N GLY A 201 -39.87 10.61 23.94
CA GLY A 201 -39.34 10.58 22.56
C GLY A 201 -38.92 11.93 21.95
N ARG A 202 -37.91 11.98 21.06
CA ARG A 202 -37.46 11.01 20.03
C ARG A 202 -35.93 10.85 20.07
N GLY A 203 -35.42 9.61 19.97
CA GLY A 203 -33.99 9.32 19.84
C GLY A 203 -33.57 9.29 18.36
N GLY A 204 -32.36 9.79 18.06
CA GLY A 204 -31.80 9.92 16.71
C GLY A 204 -31.44 8.58 16.06
N MET A 205 -31.37 8.58 14.72
CA MET A 205 -31.34 7.39 13.86
C MET A 205 -29.95 6.89 13.45
N PHE A 206 -28.86 7.56 13.81
CA PHE A 206 -27.52 7.27 13.26
C PHE A 206 -26.51 6.90 14.35
N ILE A 207 -25.69 5.89 14.11
CA ILE A 207 -24.73 5.38 15.08
C ILE A 207 -23.33 5.86 14.67
N GLY A 208 -22.44 6.10 15.62
CA GLY A 208 -21.06 6.48 15.30
C GLY A 208 -20.33 5.28 14.69
N ASN A 209 -20.12 5.28 13.38
CA ASN A 209 -19.39 4.21 12.70
C ASN A 209 -17.88 4.43 12.82
N GLY A 210 -17.10 3.36 12.76
CA GLY A 210 -15.65 3.46 12.64
C GLY A 210 -15.23 4.01 11.27
N GLY A 211 -14.09 4.70 11.22
CA GLY A 211 -13.47 5.20 10.00
C GLY A 211 -12.84 4.07 9.18
N THR A 212 -12.68 4.28 7.88
CA THR A 212 -12.03 3.34 6.97
C THR A 212 -10.52 3.32 7.22
N GLY A 213 -9.86 2.17 7.10
CA GLY A 213 -8.40 2.08 7.11
C GLY A 213 -7.77 2.66 5.83
N ALA A 214 -6.56 3.21 5.95
CA ALA A 214 -5.82 3.74 4.80
C ALA A 214 -5.33 2.62 3.87
N ALA A 215 -5.09 2.93 2.59
CA ALA A 215 -4.48 1.97 1.68
C ALA A 215 -3.04 1.62 2.07
N GLY A 216 -2.56 0.44 1.66
CA GLY A 216 -1.15 0.06 1.73
C GLY A 216 -0.31 0.76 0.67
N TYR A 217 1.00 0.84 0.91
CA TYR A 217 1.96 1.48 0.01
C TYR A 217 2.31 0.57 -1.17
N ALA A 218 2.53 1.09 -2.37
CA ALA A 218 2.88 0.26 -3.52
C ALA A 218 4.31 -0.33 -3.40
N GLY A 219 4.64 -1.37 -4.14
CA GLY A 219 6.03 -1.76 -4.38
C GLY A 219 6.66 -0.89 -5.47
N GLY A 220 7.98 -0.68 -5.40
CA GLY A 220 8.75 -0.02 -6.47
C GLY A 220 8.83 -0.90 -7.72
N ILE A 221 8.99 -0.29 -8.89
CA ILE A 221 9.19 -1.04 -10.14
C ILE A 221 10.64 -1.52 -10.21
N GLY A 222 10.88 -2.72 -10.75
CA GLY A 222 12.24 -3.19 -11.01
C GLY A 222 12.86 -2.45 -12.20
N GLY A 223 14.16 -2.19 -12.14
CA GLY A 223 14.88 -1.49 -13.21
C GLY A 223 14.95 -2.31 -14.49
N ASP A 224 15.07 -1.62 -15.62
CA ASP A 224 15.17 -2.26 -16.92
C ASP A 224 16.59 -2.80 -17.16
N GLY A 225 16.69 -3.85 -17.97
CA GLY A 225 17.95 -4.38 -18.43
C GLY A 225 18.61 -3.45 -19.45
N GLY A 226 19.92 -3.29 -19.35
CA GLY A 226 20.73 -2.50 -20.26
C GLY A 226 20.76 -3.09 -21.68
N ALA A 227 20.78 -2.22 -22.68
CA ALA A 227 20.91 -2.67 -24.06
C ALA A 227 22.33 -3.15 -24.40
N ALA A 228 22.48 -3.86 -25.51
CA ALA A 228 23.77 -4.28 -26.05
C ALA A 228 23.88 -4.08 -27.57
N PHE A 229 25.05 -3.61 -27.98
CA PHE A 229 25.42 -3.46 -29.38
C PHE A 229 26.81 -4.06 -29.65
N SER A 230 26.90 -4.96 -30.64
CA SER A 230 28.17 -5.50 -31.15
C SER A 230 28.21 -5.48 -32.67
N ASP A 231 29.23 -4.91 -33.28
CA ASP A 231 29.34 -4.87 -34.75
C ASP A 231 29.54 -6.27 -35.37
N ALA A 232 30.47 -7.08 -34.88
CA ALA A 232 30.78 -8.36 -35.52
C ALA A 232 30.52 -9.61 -34.67
N ALA A 233 30.31 -9.48 -33.35
CA ALA A 233 30.18 -10.60 -32.43
C ALA A 233 28.80 -10.65 -31.75
N ALA A 234 28.67 -11.48 -30.71
CA ALA A 234 27.41 -11.64 -30.01
C ALA A 234 27.04 -10.39 -29.20
N ALA A 235 25.76 -10.03 -29.23
CA ALA A 235 25.17 -9.00 -28.36
C ALA A 235 24.07 -9.63 -27.50
N THR A 236 24.14 -9.41 -26.19
CA THR A 236 23.15 -9.90 -25.21
C THR A 236 22.64 -8.74 -24.37
N GLY A 237 21.34 -8.46 -24.44
CA GLY A 237 20.72 -7.46 -23.56
C GLY A 237 20.74 -7.95 -22.11
N GLY A 238 20.81 -7.03 -21.16
CA GLY A 238 20.72 -7.35 -19.73
C GLY A 238 19.29 -7.75 -19.35
N ASP A 239 19.14 -8.50 -18.27
CA ASP A 239 17.82 -8.86 -17.77
C ASP A 239 17.19 -7.68 -17.01
N GLY A 240 15.87 -7.58 -17.09
CA GLY A 240 15.12 -6.70 -16.20
C GLY A 240 15.18 -7.23 -14.76
N ALA A 241 14.90 -6.35 -13.79
CA ALA A 241 14.92 -6.72 -12.38
C ALA A 241 13.52 -6.82 -11.77
N VAL A 242 13.41 -7.53 -10.65
CA VAL A 242 12.15 -7.72 -9.95
C VAL A 242 11.75 -6.43 -9.23
N GLY A 243 10.45 -6.12 -9.21
CA GLY A 243 9.90 -5.01 -8.42
C GLY A 243 9.86 -5.27 -6.91
N GLY A 244 9.22 -4.37 -6.17
CA GLY A 244 9.01 -4.46 -4.73
C GLY A 244 7.67 -5.08 -4.37
N VAL A 245 7.55 -5.60 -3.14
CA VAL A 245 6.27 -6.11 -2.61
C VAL A 245 5.35 -4.94 -2.23
N GLY A 246 4.03 -5.10 -2.43
CA GLY A 246 3.04 -4.15 -1.95
C GLY A 246 2.83 -4.21 -0.42
N GLY A 247 2.57 -3.06 0.20
CA GLY A 247 2.35 -2.90 1.64
C GLY A 247 0.96 -3.30 2.11
N LEU A 248 0.80 -3.55 3.42
CA LEU A 248 -0.46 -3.98 4.04
C LEU A 248 -1.45 -2.81 4.18
N GLY A 249 -2.72 -3.03 3.83
CA GLY A 249 -3.79 -2.06 4.07
C GLY A 249 -4.07 -1.82 5.56
N GLY A 250 -4.45 -0.59 5.92
CA GLY A 250 -4.77 -0.20 7.30
C GLY A 250 -6.03 -0.84 7.84
N ASN A 251 -6.13 -1.07 9.15
CA ASN A 251 -7.37 -1.62 9.72
C ASN A 251 -8.49 -0.57 9.72
N GLY A 252 -9.73 -1.03 9.60
CA GLY A 252 -10.90 -0.19 9.88
C GLY A 252 -10.98 0.17 11.36
N GLY A 253 -11.50 1.35 11.67
CA GLY A 253 -11.76 1.78 13.04
C GLY A 253 -12.91 1.01 13.67
N THR A 254 -12.91 0.86 14.99
CA THR A 254 -14.02 0.20 15.68
C THR A 254 -15.28 1.08 15.66
N GLY A 255 -16.46 0.48 15.57
CA GLY A 255 -17.72 1.17 15.70
C GLY A 255 -17.92 1.72 17.12
N GLY A 256 -18.57 2.87 17.24
CA GLY A 256 -18.88 3.47 18.53
C GLY A 256 -19.91 2.68 19.32
N ALA A 257 -19.76 2.58 20.64
CA ALA A 257 -20.73 1.86 21.45
C ALA A 257 -22.13 2.54 21.42
N GLY A 258 -23.18 1.74 21.50
CA GLY A 258 -24.56 2.23 21.55
C GLY A 258 -24.84 3.00 22.85
N GLY A 259 -25.61 4.07 22.75
CA GLY A 259 -25.97 4.88 23.93
C GLY A 259 -26.89 4.14 24.90
N ALA A 260 -26.86 4.47 26.20
CA ALA A 260 -27.81 3.91 27.15
C ALA A 260 -29.26 4.36 26.85
N GLY A 261 -30.25 3.52 27.13
CA GLY A 261 -31.67 3.87 26.97
C GLY A 261 -32.17 4.86 28.02
N GLY A 262 -33.15 5.69 27.68
CA GLY A 262 -33.75 6.67 28.61
C GLY A 262 -34.72 6.05 29.62
N THR A 263 -34.86 6.63 30.81
CA THR A 263 -35.82 6.11 31.82
C THR A 263 -37.28 6.33 31.41
N GLY A 264 -38.16 5.42 31.83
CA GLY A 264 -39.60 5.58 31.61
C GLY A 264 -40.21 6.65 32.51
N GLY A 265 -41.21 7.40 32.03
CA GLY A 265 -41.88 8.43 32.83
C GLY A 265 -42.69 7.83 33.99
N ALA A 266 -42.68 8.45 35.15
CA ALA A 266 -43.51 8.02 36.28
C ALA A 266 -45.01 8.16 35.95
N ALA A 267 -45.82 7.25 36.49
CA ALA A 267 -47.28 7.32 36.37
C ALA A 267 -47.87 8.43 37.25
N GLY A 268 -49.12 8.84 36.94
CA GLY A 268 -49.93 9.65 37.86
C GLY A 268 -50.41 8.85 39.07
N PHE A 269 -51.19 9.47 39.96
CA PHE A 269 -51.66 8.86 41.22
C PHE A 269 -52.31 7.47 41.05
N ILE A 270 -53.06 7.27 39.96
CA ILE A 270 -53.55 5.97 39.49
C ILE A 270 -53.07 5.80 38.05
N GLY A 271 -52.20 4.82 37.80
CA GLY A 271 -51.63 4.58 36.47
C GLY A 271 -50.42 3.65 36.47
N ILE A 272 -50.12 3.06 35.31
CA ILE A 272 -48.91 2.26 35.08
C ILE A 272 -47.77 3.18 34.65
N GLY A 273 -46.58 2.96 35.18
CA GLY A 273 -45.39 3.71 34.80
C GLY A 273 -45.06 3.52 33.32
N GLY A 274 -44.48 4.53 32.69
CA GLY A 274 -43.99 4.41 31.31
C GLY A 274 -42.85 3.41 31.22
N ASN A 275 -42.76 2.67 30.12
CA ASN A 275 -41.64 1.74 29.91
C ASN A 275 -40.33 2.51 29.72
N GLY A 276 -39.22 1.91 30.14
CA GLY A 276 -37.89 2.40 29.82
C GLY A 276 -37.63 2.37 28.31
N GLY A 277 -36.84 3.31 27.82
CA GLY A 277 -36.26 3.29 26.49
C GLY A 277 -35.22 2.18 26.37
N ALA A 278 -35.12 1.56 25.20
CA ALA A 278 -34.11 0.54 24.95
C ALA A 278 -32.72 1.16 24.86
N GLY A 279 -31.69 0.34 25.10
CA GLY A 279 -30.32 0.71 24.74
C GLY A 279 -30.20 0.98 23.24
N GLY A 280 -29.38 1.95 22.87
CA GLY A 280 -29.00 2.23 21.50
C GLY A 280 -28.22 1.08 20.88
N ILE A 281 -28.31 0.93 19.57
CA ILE A 281 -27.53 -0.08 18.82
C ILE A 281 -26.08 0.39 18.73
N GLY A 282 -25.13 -0.55 18.76
CA GLY A 282 -23.71 -0.26 18.52
C GLY A 282 -23.39 0.10 17.07
N GLY A 283 -22.32 0.86 16.86
CA GLY A 283 -21.93 1.39 15.55
C GLY A 283 -21.36 0.33 14.65
N VAL A 284 -21.41 0.56 13.34
CA VAL A 284 -20.76 -0.35 12.39
C VAL A 284 -19.26 -0.12 12.44
N GLY A 285 -18.48 -1.20 12.45
CA GLY A 285 -17.03 -1.11 12.30
C GLY A 285 -16.64 -0.53 10.94
N GLY A 286 -15.52 0.17 10.88
CA GLY A 286 -14.96 0.73 9.65
C GLY A 286 -14.46 -0.34 8.69
N ILE A 287 -14.43 -0.03 7.40
CA ILE A 287 -13.91 -0.95 6.39
C ILE A 287 -12.38 -0.98 6.47
N GLY A 288 -11.75 -2.14 6.30
CA GLY A 288 -10.30 -2.25 6.17
C GLY A 288 -9.79 -1.59 4.89
N GLY A 289 -8.59 -1.02 4.95
CA GLY A 289 -7.93 -0.39 3.81
C GLY A 289 -7.48 -1.41 2.77
N ILE A 290 -7.41 -0.98 1.51
CA ILE A 290 -6.96 -1.83 0.40
C ILE A 290 -5.45 -2.06 0.53
N GLY A 291 -4.97 -3.27 0.23
CA GLY A 291 -3.53 -3.55 0.16
C GLY A 291 -2.83 -2.77 -0.96
N GLY A 292 -1.53 -2.52 -0.80
CA GLY A 292 -0.71 -1.85 -1.80
C GLY A 292 -0.49 -2.72 -3.03
N ALA A 293 -0.41 -2.12 -4.22
CA ALA A 293 -0.06 -2.88 -5.42
C ALA A 293 1.38 -3.41 -5.34
N GLY A 294 1.61 -4.61 -5.87
CA GLY A 294 2.96 -5.11 -6.07
C GLY A 294 3.66 -4.38 -7.22
N GLY A 295 4.98 -4.33 -7.17
CA GLY A 295 5.80 -3.73 -8.22
C GLY A 295 5.82 -4.57 -9.50
N ASP A 296 5.80 -3.89 -10.63
CA ASP A 296 6.01 -4.53 -11.93
C ASP A 296 7.48 -4.97 -12.08
N GLY A 297 7.69 -6.05 -12.83
CA GLY A 297 9.04 -6.46 -13.24
C GLY A 297 9.59 -5.55 -14.32
N GLY A 298 10.90 -5.30 -14.29
CA GLY A 298 11.64 -4.55 -15.29
C GLY A 298 11.67 -5.27 -16.64
N ILE A 299 11.78 -4.48 -17.70
CA ILE A 299 11.85 -4.94 -19.09
C ILE A 299 13.26 -5.45 -19.37
N GLY A 300 13.38 -6.53 -20.15
CA GLY A 300 14.67 -7.01 -20.62
C GLY A 300 15.30 -6.09 -21.68
N GLY A 301 16.62 -5.95 -21.65
CA GLY A 301 17.38 -5.07 -22.55
C GLY A 301 17.37 -5.54 -24.00
N ALA A 302 17.36 -4.59 -24.93
CA ALA A 302 17.44 -4.87 -26.36
C ALA A 302 18.86 -5.29 -26.79
N ALA A 303 18.96 -6.17 -27.78
CA ALA A 303 20.24 -6.60 -28.35
C ALA A 303 20.31 -6.39 -29.85
N THR A 304 21.43 -5.84 -30.32
CA THR A 304 21.65 -5.44 -31.72
C THR A 304 23.03 -5.83 -32.22
N THR A 305 23.12 -6.30 -33.48
CA THR A 305 24.40 -6.64 -34.12
C THR A 305 24.35 -6.48 -35.64
N THR A 306 25.50 -6.26 -36.28
CA THR A 306 25.63 -6.18 -37.74
C THR A 306 25.93 -7.54 -38.38
N SER A 307 26.65 -8.45 -37.71
CA SER A 307 26.93 -9.80 -38.26
C SER A 307 26.96 -10.95 -37.26
N GLY A 308 26.70 -10.71 -35.97
CA GLY A 308 26.71 -11.73 -34.92
C GLY A 308 25.34 -12.31 -34.57
N THR A 309 25.27 -13.02 -33.45
CA THR A 309 24.00 -13.49 -32.86
C THR A 309 23.49 -12.47 -31.83
N THR A 310 22.19 -12.22 -31.81
CA THR A 310 21.56 -11.35 -30.79
C THR A 310 20.66 -12.16 -29.87
N THR A 311 20.71 -11.84 -28.58
CA THR A 311 19.78 -12.36 -27.58
C THR A 311 19.23 -11.19 -26.77
N GLY A 312 17.94 -10.93 -26.87
CA GLY A 312 17.28 -9.94 -26.00
C GLY A 312 17.26 -10.41 -24.55
N GLY A 313 17.36 -9.48 -23.60
CA GLY A 313 17.30 -9.78 -22.18
C GLY A 313 15.93 -10.28 -21.75
N ILE A 314 15.86 -11.06 -20.67
CA ILE A 314 14.61 -11.58 -20.14
C ILE A 314 13.92 -10.49 -19.30
N GLY A 315 12.61 -10.35 -19.46
CA GLY A 315 11.80 -9.50 -18.59
C GLY A 315 11.57 -10.16 -17.22
N ALA A 316 11.60 -9.37 -16.15
CA ALA A 316 11.43 -9.90 -14.81
C ALA A 316 9.97 -10.21 -14.48
N ASN A 317 9.75 -11.12 -13.52
CA ASN A 317 8.41 -11.38 -13.01
C ASN A 317 7.88 -10.17 -12.21
N GLY A 318 6.56 -9.99 -12.24
CA GLY A 318 5.88 -9.07 -11.32
C GLY A 318 5.89 -9.59 -9.88
N VAL A 319 5.49 -8.73 -8.93
CA VAL A 319 5.53 -9.06 -7.50
C VAL A 319 4.15 -9.05 -6.86
N LEU A 320 3.97 -9.88 -5.82
CA LEU A 320 2.72 -10.00 -5.07
C LEU A 320 2.25 -8.63 -4.52
N GLY A 321 0.95 -8.36 -4.68
CA GLY A 321 0.29 -7.24 -4.01
C GLY A 321 0.17 -7.45 -2.50
N GLY A 322 0.14 -6.38 -1.74
CA GLY A 322 -0.03 -6.42 -0.29
C GLY A 322 -1.43 -6.88 0.10
N ASP A 323 -1.56 -7.46 1.29
CA ASP A 323 -2.86 -7.88 1.79
C ASP A 323 -3.74 -6.66 2.17
N GLY A 324 -5.06 -6.84 2.16
CA GLY A 324 -6.00 -5.85 2.68
C GLY A 324 -5.97 -5.79 4.21
N GLY A 325 -6.31 -4.63 4.76
CA GLY A 325 -6.44 -4.45 6.21
C GLY A 325 -7.69 -5.14 6.76
N THR A 326 -7.71 -5.48 8.05
CA THR A 326 -8.90 -6.07 8.65
C THR A 326 -10.00 -5.02 8.79
N GLY A 327 -11.26 -5.44 8.71
CA GLY A 327 -12.38 -4.60 9.09
C GLY A 327 -12.32 -4.27 10.58
N GLY A 328 -12.83 -3.10 10.96
CA GLY A 328 -12.98 -2.72 12.36
C GLY A 328 -14.10 -3.49 13.04
N ASP A 329 -13.98 -3.74 14.33
CA ASP A 329 -15.06 -4.40 15.08
C ASP A 329 -16.30 -3.50 15.17
N GLY A 330 -17.47 -4.13 15.20
CA GLY A 330 -18.72 -3.44 15.51
C GLY A 330 -18.70 -2.90 16.94
N GLY A 331 -19.35 -1.76 17.15
CA GLY A 331 -19.48 -1.16 18.47
C GLY A 331 -20.34 -2.01 19.39
N ALA A 332 -20.00 -2.01 20.68
CA ALA A 332 -20.82 -2.68 21.68
C ALA A 332 -22.27 -2.16 21.65
N GLY A 333 -23.25 -3.04 21.84
CA GLY A 333 -24.63 -2.60 22.04
C GLY A 333 -24.77 -1.75 23.30
N GLY A 334 -25.75 -0.85 23.31
CA GLY A 334 -26.08 -0.07 24.50
C GLY A 334 -26.47 -0.99 25.67
N THR A 335 -26.13 -0.58 26.89
CA THR A 335 -26.48 -1.32 28.10
C THR A 335 -28.00 -1.55 28.20
N THR A 336 -28.41 -2.48 29.07
CA THR A 336 -29.84 -2.75 29.35
C THR A 336 -30.59 -1.44 29.48
N GLY A 337 -31.65 -1.28 28.68
CA GLY A 337 -32.47 -0.08 28.68
C GLY A 337 -32.88 0.31 30.10
N ALA A 338 -33.04 1.59 30.35
CA ALA A 338 -33.23 2.05 31.72
C ALA A 338 -34.53 1.48 32.33
N SER A 339 -34.62 1.54 33.66
CA SER A 339 -35.83 1.10 34.37
C SER A 339 -37.07 1.84 33.87
N GLY A 340 -38.19 1.13 33.80
CA GLY A 340 -39.48 1.78 33.61
C GLY A 340 -39.81 2.71 34.77
N GLY A 341 -40.72 3.65 34.52
CA GLY A 341 -41.17 4.59 35.53
C GLY A 341 -41.90 3.89 36.67
N ALA A 342 -41.87 4.49 37.86
CA ALA A 342 -42.66 4.00 38.97
C ALA A 342 -44.17 4.03 38.65
N GLY A 343 -44.91 3.02 39.12
CA GLY A 343 -46.37 2.99 39.04
C GLY A 343 -47.02 3.99 40.01
N GLY A 344 -48.30 4.27 39.80
CA GLY A 344 -49.11 5.04 40.73
C GLY A 344 -49.39 4.27 42.03
N VAL A 345 -50.08 4.88 42.99
CA VAL A 345 -50.46 4.26 44.27
C VAL A 345 -51.26 2.96 44.03
N ILE A 346 -52.03 2.93 42.95
CA ILE A 346 -52.68 1.74 42.40
C ILE A 346 -52.22 1.60 40.94
N GLY A 347 -51.06 1.00 40.73
CA GLY A 347 -50.49 0.75 39.41
C GLY A 347 -49.11 0.09 39.45
N TRP A 348 -48.76 -0.61 38.37
CA TRP A 348 -47.48 -1.30 38.26
C TRP A 348 -46.39 -0.37 37.71
N ALA A 349 -45.14 -0.64 38.05
CA ALA A 349 -44.02 0.00 37.37
C ALA A 349 -44.00 -0.36 35.88
N GLY A 350 -43.50 0.55 35.06
CA GLY A 350 -43.22 0.25 33.66
C GLY A 350 -42.12 -0.82 33.54
N SER A 351 -42.09 -1.53 32.42
CA SER A 351 -41.03 -2.52 32.17
C SER A 351 -39.69 -1.82 31.90
N THR A 352 -38.60 -2.47 32.30
CA THR A 352 -37.23 -2.11 31.89
C THR A 352 -37.10 -2.16 30.37
N GLY A 353 -36.37 -1.22 29.78
CA GLY A 353 -36.05 -1.25 28.35
C GLY A 353 -35.13 -2.42 27.99
N ALA A 354 -35.21 -2.91 26.75
CA ALA A 354 -34.31 -3.96 26.27
C ALA A 354 -32.86 -3.44 26.15
N THR A 355 -31.88 -4.33 26.24
CA THR A 355 -30.48 -4.06 25.88
C THR A 355 -30.38 -3.73 24.39
N GLY A 356 -29.49 -2.80 24.04
CA GLY A 356 -29.20 -2.49 22.65
C GLY A 356 -28.47 -3.63 21.96
N ALA A 357 -28.79 -3.88 20.69
CA ALA A 357 -28.04 -4.85 19.89
C ALA A 357 -26.61 -4.34 19.62
N GLY A 358 -25.66 -5.28 19.49
CA GLY A 358 -24.31 -4.96 19.01
C GLY A 358 -24.32 -4.39 17.58
N GLY A 359 -23.30 -3.61 17.25
CA GLY A 359 -23.05 -3.18 15.88
C GLY A 359 -22.49 -4.32 15.03
N THR A 360 -22.67 -4.22 13.71
CA THR A 360 -22.03 -5.15 12.78
C THR A 360 -20.54 -4.82 12.63
N GLY A 361 -19.69 -5.83 12.47
CA GLY A 361 -18.30 -5.64 12.10
C GLY A 361 -18.17 -4.99 10.72
N GLY A 362 -17.06 -4.28 10.51
CA GLY A 362 -16.69 -3.71 9.22
C GLY A 362 -16.17 -4.76 8.26
N GLN A 363 -16.32 -4.53 6.96
CA GLN A 363 -15.76 -5.43 5.95
C GLN A 363 -14.22 -5.36 5.96
N GLY A 364 -13.55 -6.47 5.71
CA GLY A 364 -12.11 -6.46 5.41
C GLY A 364 -11.79 -5.72 4.12
N GLY A 365 -10.60 -5.14 4.05
CA GLY A 365 -10.09 -4.46 2.86
C GLY A 365 -9.77 -5.45 1.74
N GLN A 366 -9.90 -5.01 0.49
CA GLN A 366 -9.46 -5.82 -0.65
C GLN A 366 -7.93 -5.96 -0.64
N GLY A 367 -7.41 -7.09 -1.07
CA GLY A 367 -5.98 -7.22 -1.35
C GLY A 367 -5.53 -6.32 -2.52
N GLY A 368 -4.27 -5.91 -2.49
CA GLY A 368 -3.65 -5.12 -3.56
C GLY A 368 -3.48 -5.93 -4.85
N ALA A 369 -3.45 -5.25 -5.99
CA ALA A 369 -3.18 -5.90 -7.26
C ALA A 369 -1.76 -6.51 -7.30
N GLY A 370 -1.61 -7.64 -7.97
CA GLY A 370 -0.29 -8.18 -8.28
C GLY A 370 0.39 -7.38 -9.39
N GLY A 371 1.71 -7.32 -9.35
CA GLY A 371 2.53 -6.72 -10.40
C GLY A 371 2.49 -7.52 -11.70
N SER A 372 2.67 -6.82 -12.81
CA SER A 372 2.83 -7.40 -14.14
C SER A 372 4.25 -7.88 -14.36
N GLY A 373 4.40 -8.92 -15.17
CA GLY A 373 5.71 -9.32 -15.68
C GLY A 373 6.23 -8.30 -16.71
N GLY A 374 7.52 -8.02 -16.66
CA GLY A 374 8.23 -7.19 -17.63
C GLY A 374 8.29 -7.86 -19.00
N ASN A 375 8.27 -7.06 -20.06
CA ASN A 375 8.44 -7.60 -21.41
C ASN A 375 9.89 -8.09 -21.62
N GLY A 376 10.07 -9.08 -22.48
CA GLY A 376 11.39 -9.48 -22.93
C GLY A 376 11.98 -8.47 -23.93
N GLY A 377 13.30 -8.38 -23.96
CA GLY A 377 14.05 -7.50 -24.85
C GLY A 377 14.00 -7.96 -26.31
N THR A 378 13.98 -7.00 -27.23
CA THR A 378 13.99 -7.28 -28.67
C THR A 378 15.37 -7.70 -29.16
N ALA A 379 15.44 -8.50 -30.22
CA ALA A 379 16.67 -8.91 -30.91
C ALA A 379 16.62 -8.60 -32.41
N GLN A 380 17.77 -8.47 -33.09
CA GLN A 380 17.79 -8.34 -34.56
C GLN A 380 17.60 -9.68 -35.29
N THR A 381 17.30 -9.63 -36.59
CA THR A 381 17.09 -10.83 -37.43
C THR A 381 18.26 -11.82 -37.35
N GLY A 382 17.92 -13.09 -37.10
CA GLY A 382 18.90 -14.15 -36.84
C GLY A 382 19.20 -14.39 -35.34
N GLY A 383 18.66 -13.54 -34.46
CA GLY A 383 18.71 -13.69 -33.01
C GLY A 383 17.44 -14.27 -32.37
N THR A 384 17.43 -14.26 -31.03
CA THR A 384 16.29 -14.68 -30.20
C THR A 384 15.83 -13.52 -29.31
N GLY A 385 14.56 -13.13 -29.41
CA GLY A 385 13.96 -12.20 -28.45
C GLY A 385 13.95 -12.79 -27.04
N GLY A 386 14.01 -11.93 -26.03
CA GLY A 386 13.94 -12.32 -24.63
C GLY A 386 12.56 -12.84 -24.24
N ALA A 387 12.49 -13.75 -23.28
CA ALA A 387 11.20 -14.14 -22.71
C ALA A 387 10.60 -12.98 -21.90
N GLY A 388 9.28 -12.85 -21.91
CA GLY A 388 8.58 -11.98 -20.96
C GLY A 388 8.49 -12.64 -19.59
N GLY A 389 8.38 -11.83 -18.54
CA GLY A 389 8.20 -12.30 -17.17
C GLY A 389 6.77 -12.77 -16.88
N ASP A 390 6.61 -13.57 -15.84
CA ASP A 390 5.30 -14.01 -15.36
C ASP A 390 4.61 -12.91 -14.52
N LEU A 391 3.28 -12.93 -14.53
CA LEU A 391 2.46 -12.13 -13.62
C LEU A 391 2.65 -12.54 -12.15
N ALA A 392 2.27 -11.65 -11.24
CA ALA A 392 2.01 -12.00 -9.84
C ALA A 392 0.51 -12.08 -9.51
N LEU A 393 0.16 -12.87 -8.50
CA LEU A 393 -1.16 -12.85 -7.90
C LEU A 393 -1.38 -11.54 -7.12
N GLY A 394 -2.63 -11.16 -6.93
CA GLY A 394 -2.97 -10.11 -5.97
C GLY A 394 -2.86 -10.59 -4.52
N GLY A 395 -2.78 -9.63 -3.60
CA GLY A 395 -2.75 -9.89 -2.16
C GLY A 395 -4.07 -10.47 -1.65
N GLN A 396 -4.06 -11.08 -0.47
CA GLN A 396 -5.27 -11.58 0.17
C GLN A 396 -6.17 -10.43 0.62
N GLY A 397 -7.48 -10.66 0.61
CA GLY A 397 -8.40 -9.76 1.29
C GLY A 397 -8.23 -9.84 2.80
N GLY A 398 -8.41 -8.72 3.49
CA GLY A 398 -8.37 -8.68 4.95
C GLY A 398 -9.57 -9.39 5.56
N ALA A 399 -9.44 -9.87 6.80
CA ALA A 399 -10.58 -10.46 7.51
C ALA A 399 -11.65 -9.41 7.82
N GLY A 400 -12.91 -9.81 7.85
CA GLY A 400 -14.00 -8.98 8.37
C GLY A 400 -13.87 -8.75 9.88
N GLY A 401 -14.30 -7.57 10.35
CA GLY A 401 -14.30 -7.23 11.76
C GLY A 401 -15.33 -8.03 12.57
N ALA A 402 -15.11 -8.22 13.87
CA ALA A 402 -16.04 -8.96 14.71
C ALA A 402 -17.35 -8.18 14.94
N ALA A 403 -18.43 -8.89 15.24
CA ALA A 403 -19.66 -8.29 15.73
C ALA A 403 -19.46 -7.62 17.11
N GLY A 404 -20.12 -6.50 17.36
CA GLY A 404 -20.10 -5.79 18.64
C GLY A 404 -20.93 -6.43 19.76
N GLY A 405 -21.19 -7.73 19.70
CA GLY A 405 -22.00 -8.47 20.69
C GLY A 405 -23.28 -9.07 20.13
N THR A 406 -24.22 -9.42 21.01
CA THR A 406 -25.43 -10.17 20.61
C THR A 406 -26.28 -9.37 19.61
N GLY A 407 -26.61 -10.00 18.50
CA GLY A 407 -27.44 -9.42 17.44
C GLY A 407 -26.69 -8.60 16.40
N GLY A 408 -25.37 -8.40 16.55
CA GLY A 408 -24.51 -7.93 15.46
C GLY A 408 -23.96 -9.09 14.64
N ASP A 409 -23.64 -8.83 13.38
CA ASP A 409 -23.00 -9.78 12.48
C ASP A 409 -21.50 -9.47 12.31
N THR A 410 -20.68 -10.49 12.14
CA THR A 410 -19.27 -10.33 11.72
C THR A 410 -19.24 -9.72 10.32
N GLY A 411 -18.29 -8.82 10.09
CA GLY A 411 -18.02 -8.28 8.77
C GLY A 411 -17.62 -9.39 7.79
N LEU A 412 -17.80 -9.11 6.50
CA LEU A 412 -17.32 -10.02 5.46
C LEU A 412 -15.82 -9.84 5.28
N ASP A 413 -15.14 -10.92 4.92
CA ASP A 413 -13.76 -10.86 4.46
C ASP A 413 -13.67 -10.03 3.17
N GLY A 414 -12.54 -9.35 3.02
CA GLY A 414 -12.16 -8.65 1.81
C GLY A 414 -11.96 -9.63 0.65
N LEU A 415 -12.05 -9.11 -0.56
CA LEU A 415 -11.77 -9.89 -1.75
C LEU A 415 -10.26 -9.98 -1.99
N LEU A 416 -9.83 -11.07 -2.63
CA LEU A 416 -8.49 -11.20 -3.19
C LEU A 416 -8.22 -10.05 -4.19
N GLY A 417 -6.99 -9.55 -4.20
CA GLY A 417 -6.51 -8.62 -5.20
C GLY A 417 -6.50 -9.25 -6.60
N VAL A 418 -6.60 -8.41 -7.62
CA VAL A 418 -6.52 -8.89 -9.00
C VAL A 418 -5.08 -9.31 -9.33
N PRO A 419 -4.86 -10.44 -10.02
CA PRO A 419 -3.55 -10.77 -10.57
C PRO A 419 -3.10 -9.75 -11.63
N GLY A 420 -1.78 -9.63 -11.82
CA GLY A 420 -1.18 -8.85 -12.90
C GLY A 420 -1.30 -9.54 -14.26
N SER A 421 -0.61 -8.99 -15.27
CA SER A 421 -0.50 -9.62 -16.60
C SER A 421 0.89 -10.16 -16.87
N ASN A 422 1.00 -11.22 -17.67
CA ASN A 422 2.28 -11.72 -18.14
C ASN A 422 2.94 -10.71 -19.08
N GLY A 423 4.27 -10.65 -19.03
CA GLY A 423 5.09 -9.94 -19.98
C GLY A 423 5.04 -10.58 -21.37
N GLN A 424 5.15 -9.75 -22.39
CA GLN A 424 5.26 -10.21 -23.77
C GLN A 424 6.68 -10.69 -24.05
N THR A 425 6.81 -11.73 -24.87
CA THR A 425 8.12 -12.12 -25.43
C THR A 425 8.63 -11.02 -26.36
N GLY A 426 9.93 -10.77 -26.32
CA GLY A 426 10.59 -9.79 -27.16
C GLY A 426 10.50 -10.14 -28.65
N GLU A 427 10.40 -9.10 -29.47
CA GLU A 427 10.30 -9.25 -30.92
C GLU A 427 11.65 -9.46 -31.58
N ILE A 428 11.64 -10.15 -32.73
CA ILE A 428 12.79 -10.22 -33.64
C ILE A 428 12.57 -9.17 -34.73
N VAL A 429 13.42 -8.13 -34.74
CA VAL A 429 13.29 -6.97 -35.62
C VAL A 429 14.24 -7.11 -36.82
N PRO A 430 13.76 -6.94 -38.07
CA PRO A 430 14.58 -6.98 -39.28
C PRO A 430 15.45 -5.76 -39.56
#